data_AF-A0A1M6QPW6-F1
#
_entry.id   AF-A0A1M6QPW6-F1
#
_cell.length_a   1.000
_cell.length_b   1.000
_cell.length_c   1.000
_cell.angle_alpha   90.00
_cell.angle_beta   90.00
_cell.angle_gamma   90.00
#
_symmetry.space_group_name_H-M   'P 1'
#
loop_
_entity.id
_entity.type
_entity.pdbx_description
1 polymer ?
#
loop_
_entity_poly.entity_id
_entity_poly.type
_entity_poly.pdbx_seq_one_letter_code
_entity_poly.pdbx_strand_id
1 'polypeptide(L)'
;MKRLIRASMAAVLAAMLCMTASCAAKSTYGSIRPSDAVTQSFKEFKVNPEYNYYTKGSGAQPKAVLGIDKKYTLGSSAWTATDMTPEKLKSIVYLVNLGAPNDSRYVGSNVLDAQKTVVGVFYSEWRRGMVLVDPEKMTVVVRPDKRSKFDLPKMLR
;
A
#
# COMPACT_ATOMS: atom_id res chain seq x y z
N MET A 1 22.91 7.43 -54.62
CA MET A 1 22.02 8.39 -53.91
C MET A 1 20.85 7.73 -53.18
N LYS A 2 19.95 6.97 -53.84
CA LYS A 2 18.76 6.36 -53.18
C LYS A 2 19.04 5.40 -52.01
N ARG A 3 20.19 4.70 -52.01
CA ARG A 3 20.62 3.79 -50.91
C ARG A 3 21.15 4.52 -49.68
N LEU A 4 21.83 5.65 -49.87
CA LEU A 4 22.34 6.51 -48.79
C LEU A 4 21.17 7.18 -48.05
N ILE A 5 20.17 7.68 -48.79
CA ILE A 5 18.97 8.30 -48.21
C ILE A 5 18.16 7.31 -47.35
N ARG A 6 18.07 6.03 -47.76
CA ARG A 6 17.38 4.97 -46.99
C ARG A 6 18.11 4.59 -45.71
N ALA A 7 19.46 4.54 -45.74
CA ALA A 7 20.27 4.27 -44.55
C ALA A 7 20.18 5.42 -43.53
N SER A 8 20.19 6.67 -44.00
CA SER A 8 20.00 7.85 -43.15
C SER A 8 18.62 7.89 -42.50
N MET A 9 17.57 7.54 -43.25
CA MET A 9 16.19 7.52 -42.75
C MET A 9 15.94 6.39 -41.73
N ALA A 10 16.59 5.22 -41.92
CA ALA A 10 16.55 4.13 -40.94
C ALA A 10 17.30 4.45 -39.65
N ALA A 11 18.46 5.13 -39.74
CA ALA A 11 19.22 5.57 -38.58
C ALA A 11 18.47 6.65 -37.77
N VAL A 12 17.77 7.56 -38.44
CA VAL A 12 16.91 8.58 -37.78
C VAL A 12 15.72 7.92 -37.10
N LEU A 13 15.07 6.93 -37.72
CA LEU A 13 13.98 6.18 -37.08
C LEU A 13 14.45 5.38 -35.85
N ALA A 14 15.63 4.74 -35.93
CA ALA A 14 16.20 3.99 -34.82
C ALA A 14 16.62 4.91 -33.65
N ALA A 15 17.20 6.08 -33.96
CA ALA A 15 17.53 7.08 -32.95
C ALA A 15 16.28 7.69 -32.27
N MET A 16 15.19 7.85 -33.04
CA MET A 16 13.91 8.38 -32.53
C MET A 16 13.16 7.35 -31.65
N LEU A 17 13.33 6.04 -31.90
CA LEU A 17 12.83 4.97 -31.02
C LEU A 17 13.60 4.89 -29.68
N CYS A 18 14.88 5.21 -29.65
CA CYS A 18 15.67 5.17 -28.41
C CYS A 18 15.35 6.31 -27.43
N MET A 19 14.72 7.39 -27.90
CA MET A 19 14.38 8.55 -27.07
C MET A 19 13.08 8.36 -26.25
N THR A 20 12.33 7.27 -26.47
CA THR A 20 11.12 6.98 -25.66
C THR A 20 11.42 6.19 -24.39
N ALA A 21 12.69 5.99 -24.03
CA ALA A 21 13.09 5.63 -22.67
C ALA A 21 12.85 6.83 -21.73
N SER A 22 11.58 7.22 -21.62
CA SER A 22 11.11 8.24 -20.71
C SER A 22 11.51 7.78 -19.32
N CYS A 23 12.41 8.53 -18.70
CA CYS A 23 12.63 8.48 -17.27
C CYS A 23 11.33 8.99 -16.63
N ALA A 24 10.31 8.13 -16.59
CA ALA A 24 9.13 8.36 -15.79
C ALA A 24 9.67 8.44 -14.36
N ALA A 25 9.80 9.65 -13.82
CA ALA A 25 10.16 9.88 -12.44
C ALA A 25 9.29 8.92 -11.61
N LYS A 26 9.91 7.89 -11.04
CA LYS A 26 9.21 6.85 -10.28
C LYS A 26 8.58 7.57 -9.09
N SER A 27 7.30 7.92 -9.21
CA SER A 27 6.53 8.38 -8.07
C SER A 27 6.57 7.27 -7.03
N THR A 28 6.93 7.61 -5.81
CA THR A 28 6.87 6.70 -4.65
C THR A 28 5.52 6.80 -3.95
N TYR A 29 4.68 7.76 -4.34
CA TYR A 29 3.39 8.04 -3.71
C TYR A 29 2.31 7.10 -4.23
N GLY A 30 1.89 6.21 -3.34
CA GLY A 30 0.75 5.34 -3.50
C GLY A 30 -0.54 5.91 -2.92
N SER A 31 -1.52 5.05 -2.70
CA SER A 31 -2.78 5.45 -2.08
C SER A 31 -3.50 4.34 -1.35
N ILE A 32 -4.41 4.73 -0.44
CA ILE A 32 -5.40 3.83 0.15
C ILE A 32 -6.71 4.00 -0.61
N ARG A 33 -7.33 2.88 -1.02
CA ARG A 33 -8.59 2.87 -1.75
C ARG A 33 -9.55 1.82 -1.18
N PRO A 34 -10.77 2.20 -0.76
CA PRO A 34 -11.78 1.24 -0.31
C PRO A 34 -12.01 0.11 -1.31
N SER A 35 -12.25 -1.09 -0.79
CA SER A 35 -12.49 -2.29 -1.59
C SER A 35 -13.47 -3.21 -0.84
N ASP A 36 -14.59 -3.53 -1.51
CA ASP A 36 -15.60 -4.42 -0.94
C ASP A 36 -15.06 -5.85 -0.77
N ALA A 37 -14.22 -6.31 -1.70
CA ALA A 37 -13.56 -7.60 -1.59
C ALA A 37 -12.64 -7.69 -0.36
N VAL A 38 -11.86 -6.63 -0.10
CA VAL A 38 -11.04 -6.57 1.12
C VAL A 38 -11.94 -6.50 2.35
N THR A 39 -12.98 -5.66 2.33
CA THR A 39 -13.94 -5.56 3.44
C THR A 39 -14.53 -6.92 3.79
N GLN A 40 -14.96 -7.67 2.78
CA GLN A 40 -15.54 -8.99 2.95
C GLN A 40 -14.51 -9.99 3.48
N SER A 41 -13.27 -9.98 2.97
CA SER A 41 -12.17 -10.82 3.46
C SER A 41 -11.92 -10.62 4.96
N PHE A 42 -11.93 -9.37 5.44
CA PHE A 42 -11.79 -9.06 6.87
C PHE A 42 -13.00 -9.51 7.70
N LYS A 43 -14.22 -9.33 7.19
CA LYS A 43 -15.46 -9.78 7.84
C LYS A 43 -15.58 -11.30 7.91
N GLU A 44 -15.00 -12.00 6.95
CA GLU A 44 -14.87 -13.47 6.92
C GLU A 44 -13.63 -13.96 7.69
N PHE A 45 -12.87 -13.05 8.31
CA PHE A 45 -11.69 -13.35 9.10
C PHE A 45 -10.60 -14.12 8.33
N LYS A 46 -10.53 -13.89 7.01
CA LYS A 46 -9.53 -14.51 6.13
C LYS A 46 -8.18 -13.83 6.30
N VAL A 47 -7.22 -14.57 6.83
CA VAL A 47 -5.81 -14.18 6.88
C VAL A 47 -5.12 -14.66 5.62
N ASN A 48 -4.62 -13.72 4.81
CA ASN A 48 -3.73 -14.03 3.70
C ASN A 48 -2.31 -14.33 4.24
N PRO A 49 -1.77 -15.56 4.08
CA PRO A 49 -0.46 -15.92 4.59
C PRO A 49 0.68 -15.21 3.86
N GLU A 50 0.45 -14.61 2.70
CA GLU A 50 1.48 -13.87 1.95
C GLU A 50 1.73 -12.45 2.50
N TYR A 51 1.03 -12.07 3.58
CA TYR A 51 1.14 -10.76 4.20
C TYR A 51 1.79 -10.82 5.59
N ASN A 52 2.65 -9.84 5.86
CA ASN A 52 3.03 -9.44 7.22
C ASN A 52 1.94 -8.53 7.79
N TYR A 53 1.45 -8.84 8.99
CA TYR A 53 0.37 -8.09 9.62
C TYR A 53 0.85 -7.16 10.73
N TYR A 54 0.15 -6.04 10.82
CA TYR A 54 0.39 -5.00 11.81
C TYR A 54 -0.93 -4.45 12.31
N THR A 55 -0.92 -3.98 13.55
CA THR A 55 -2.06 -3.33 14.19
C THR A 55 -1.71 -1.91 14.61
N LYS A 56 -2.73 -1.07 14.72
CA LYS A 56 -2.62 0.28 15.27
C LYS A 56 -3.70 0.52 16.30
N GLY A 57 -3.36 1.26 17.36
CA GLY A 57 -4.19 1.42 18.54
C GLY A 57 -3.61 0.64 19.72
N SER A 58 -4.28 0.68 20.87
CA SER A 58 -3.91 -0.18 22.01
C SER A 58 -4.58 -1.55 21.85
N GLY A 59 -4.08 -2.58 22.56
CA GLY A 59 -4.68 -3.92 22.49
C GLY A 59 -6.17 -3.96 22.88
N ALA A 60 -6.59 -3.10 23.81
CA ALA A 60 -7.98 -2.96 24.23
C ALA A 60 -8.84 -2.08 23.29
N GLN A 61 -8.21 -1.23 22.46
CA GLN A 61 -8.88 -0.33 21.52
C GLN A 61 -8.12 -0.31 20.20
N PRO A 62 -8.16 -1.41 19.43
CA PRO A 62 -7.61 -1.41 18.09
C PRO A 62 -8.33 -0.35 17.25
N LYS A 63 -7.58 0.25 16.32
CA LYS A 63 -8.09 1.26 15.37
C LYS A 63 -7.90 0.85 13.92
N ALA A 64 -7.05 -0.14 13.68
CA ALA A 64 -6.70 -0.53 12.33
C ALA A 64 -5.96 -1.87 12.30
N VAL A 65 -6.16 -2.62 11.21
CA VAL A 65 -5.33 -3.75 10.82
C VAL A 65 -4.74 -3.47 9.45
N LEU A 66 -3.44 -3.73 9.29
CA LEU A 66 -2.70 -3.57 8.05
C LEU A 66 -2.03 -4.89 7.70
N GLY A 67 -2.23 -5.38 6.48
CA GLY A 67 -1.46 -6.48 5.90
C GLY A 67 -0.61 -5.93 4.76
N ILE A 68 0.68 -6.22 4.74
CA ILE A 68 1.60 -5.81 3.66
C ILE A 68 2.22 -7.05 3.05
N ASP A 69 2.33 -7.10 1.72
CA ASP A 69 3.02 -8.17 1.00
C ASP A 69 4.40 -8.45 1.62
N LYS A 70 4.67 -9.73 1.93
CA LYS A 70 5.87 -10.20 2.63
C LYS A 70 7.18 -9.76 1.99
N LYS A 71 7.17 -9.46 0.68
CA LYS A 71 8.35 -8.93 0.00
C LYS A 71 8.74 -7.54 0.49
N TYR A 72 7.81 -6.80 1.11
CA TYR A 72 8.06 -5.48 1.66
C TYR A 72 8.24 -5.50 3.18
N THR A 73 9.05 -4.56 3.65
CA THR A 73 9.20 -4.20 5.06
C THR A 73 8.38 -2.94 5.36
N LEU A 74 7.75 -2.88 6.53
CA LEU A 74 7.02 -1.68 6.96
C LEU A 74 7.98 -0.66 7.57
N GLY A 75 8.18 0.47 6.90
CA GLY A 75 9.04 1.57 7.33
C GLY A 75 8.39 2.52 8.34
N SER A 76 7.71 2.01 9.36
CA SER A 76 7.02 2.85 10.34
C SER A 76 6.94 2.21 11.73
N SER A 77 7.32 2.99 12.74
CA SER A 77 7.20 2.68 14.16
C SER A 77 5.79 2.91 14.74
N ALA A 78 4.87 3.49 13.96
CA ALA A 78 3.50 3.77 14.38
C ALA A 78 2.58 2.53 14.34
N TRP A 79 3.14 1.39 13.98
CA TRP A 79 2.45 0.12 13.78
C TRP A 79 3.12 -0.97 14.63
N THR A 80 2.32 -1.84 15.21
CA THR A 80 2.81 -2.97 16.01
C THR A 80 2.74 -4.23 15.16
N ALA A 81 3.89 -4.85 14.89
CA ALA A 81 3.95 -6.14 14.22
C ALA A 81 3.12 -7.17 15.00
N THR A 82 2.32 -7.94 14.28
CA THR A 82 1.30 -8.80 14.87
C THR A 82 1.29 -10.13 14.13
N ASP A 83 1.64 -11.21 14.83
CA ASP A 83 1.32 -12.55 14.32
C ASP A 83 -0.21 -12.68 14.29
N MET A 84 -0.75 -12.88 13.09
CA MET A 84 -2.18 -12.77 12.80
C MET A 84 -2.77 -14.15 12.51
N THR A 85 -3.72 -14.54 13.35
CA THR A 85 -4.55 -15.73 13.14
C THR A 85 -6.00 -15.32 12.85
N PRO A 86 -6.83 -16.19 12.27
CA PRO A 86 -8.26 -15.92 12.08
C PRO A 86 -8.98 -15.52 13.38
N GLU A 87 -8.65 -16.13 14.52
CA GLU A 87 -9.26 -15.84 15.83
C GLU A 87 -8.88 -14.44 16.31
N LYS A 88 -7.61 -14.07 16.14
CA LYS A 88 -7.12 -12.74 16.50
C LYS A 88 -7.71 -11.67 15.60
N LEU A 89 -7.80 -11.95 14.30
CA LEU A 89 -8.44 -11.06 13.32
C LEU A 89 -9.92 -10.86 13.68
N LYS A 90 -10.64 -11.95 14.01
CA LYS A 90 -12.02 -11.91 14.48
C LYS A 90 -12.17 -11.05 15.74
N SER A 91 -11.30 -11.22 16.73
CA SER A 91 -11.29 -10.41 17.95
C SER A 91 -11.10 -8.92 17.63
N ILE A 92 -10.14 -8.58 16.79
CA ILE A 92 -9.88 -7.19 16.39
C ILE A 92 -11.07 -6.61 15.64
N VAL A 93 -11.59 -7.31 14.63
CA VAL A 93 -12.75 -6.87 13.83
C VAL A 93 -13.98 -6.67 14.71
N TYR A 94 -14.18 -7.53 15.71
CA TYR A 94 -15.26 -7.36 16.69
C TYR A 94 -15.06 -6.12 17.56
N LEU A 95 -13.87 -5.93 18.14
CA LEU A 95 -13.56 -4.78 19.01
C LEU A 95 -13.67 -3.43 18.26
N VAL A 96 -13.21 -3.35 17.01
CA VAL A 96 -13.34 -2.12 16.22
C VAL A 96 -14.79 -1.79 15.88
N ASN A 97 -15.63 -2.82 15.68
CA ASN A 97 -17.04 -2.63 15.37
C ASN A 97 -17.88 -2.35 16.63
N LEU A 98 -17.54 -2.92 17.79
CA LEU A 98 -18.20 -2.60 19.07
C LEU A 98 -18.08 -1.11 19.43
N GLY A 99 -16.96 -0.47 19.10
CA GLY A 99 -16.76 0.96 19.30
C GLY A 99 -17.43 1.85 18.25
N ALA A 100 -18.11 1.28 17.24
CA ALA A 100 -18.76 2.01 16.17
C ALA A 100 -20.28 2.04 16.39
N PRO A 101 -20.89 3.20 16.70
CA PRO A 101 -22.34 3.30 16.88
C PRO A 101 -23.18 3.05 15.61
N ASN A 102 -22.56 2.67 14.47
CA ASN A 102 -23.20 2.27 13.21
C ASN A 102 -22.30 1.28 12.44
N ASP A 103 -22.88 0.26 11.80
CA ASP A 103 -22.22 -0.85 11.07
C ASP A 103 -21.31 -0.46 9.87
N SER A 104 -21.11 0.84 9.62
CA SER A 104 -20.51 1.39 8.40
C SER A 104 -19.18 2.13 8.59
N ARG A 105 -18.64 2.20 9.82
CA ARG A 105 -17.46 3.03 10.09
C ARG A 105 -16.17 2.44 9.55
N TYR A 106 -15.96 1.13 9.71
CA TYR A 106 -14.75 0.44 9.29
C TYR A 106 -14.91 -0.22 7.93
N VAL A 107 -13.94 -0.01 7.04
CA VAL A 107 -13.92 -0.62 5.71
C VAL A 107 -12.55 -1.18 5.37
N GLY A 108 -12.57 -2.26 4.60
CA GLY A 108 -11.40 -2.79 3.93
C GLY A 108 -11.01 -1.92 2.75
N SER A 109 -9.71 -1.78 2.54
CA SER A 109 -9.10 -0.98 1.49
C SER A 109 -7.87 -1.68 0.93
N ASN A 110 -7.61 -1.49 -0.36
CA ASN A 110 -6.32 -1.82 -0.95
C ASN A 110 -5.31 -0.73 -0.57
N VAL A 111 -4.08 -1.17 -0.28
CA VAL A 111 -2.89 -0.32 -0.21
C VAL A 111 -2.19 -0.44 -1.56
N LEU A 112 -2.12 0.66 -2.28
CA LEU A 112 -1.62 0.71 -3.64
C LEU A 112 -0.29 1.45 -3.71
N ASP A 113 0.62 1.00 -4.57
CA ASP A 113 1.79 1.78 -4.99
C ASP A 113 1.40 2.89 -6.00
N ALA A 114 2.40 3.62 -6.51
CA ALA A 114 2.17 4.68 -7.48
C ALA A 114 1.70 4.19 -8.86
N GLN A 115 1.98 2.93 -9.20
CA GLN A 115 1.53 2.26 -10.41
C GLN A 115 0.14 1.63 -10.25
N LYS A 116 -0.50 1.81 -9.08
CA LYS A 116 -1.78 1.22 -8.67
C LYS A 116 -1.74 -0.29 -8.48
N THR A 117 -0.55 -0.87 -8.30
CA THR A 117 -0.38 -2.26 -7.89
C THR A 117 -0.76 -2.41 -6.42
N VAL A 118 -1.45 -3.48 -6.08
CA VAL A 118 -1.76 -3.81 -4.67
C VAL A 118 -0.49 -4.31 -3.98
N VAL A 119 -0.07 -3.60 -2.94
CA VAL A 119 1.07 -3.97 -2.08
C VAL A 119 0.64 -4.39 -0.67
N GLY A 120 -0.67 -4.34 -0.40
CA GLY A 120 -1.23 -4.72 0.88
C GLY A 120 -2.71 -4.39 1.01
N VAL A 121 -3.24 -4.64 2.20
CA VAL A 121 -4.64 -4.44 2.57
C VAL A 121 -4.75 -3.73 3.91
N PHE A 122 -5.83 -2.99 4.09
CA PHE A 122 -6.00 -2.12 5.24
C PHE A 122 -7.46 -2.10 5.69
N TYR A 123 -7.73 -2.39 6.97
CA TYR A 123 -9.08 -2.35 7.55
C TYR A 123 -9.12 -1.31 8.68
N SER A 124 -9.85 -0.22 8.47
CA SER A 124 -9.93 0.89 9.44
C SER A 124 -11.12 1.82 9.18
N GLU A 125 -11.33 2.79 10.08
CA GLU A 125 -12.21 3.95 9.83
C GLU A 125 -11.65 4.96 8.81
N TRP A 126 -10.33 4.93 8.56
CA TRP A 126 -9.67 5.85 7.65
C TRP A 126 -9.75 5.34 6.21
N ARG A 127 -10.53 6.05 5.40
CA ARG A 127 -10.77 5.72 3.99
C ARG A 127 -9.71 6.25 3.03
N ARG A 128 -8.78 7.07 3.54
CA ARG A 128 -7.68 7.70 2.80
C ARG A 128 -6.46 7.81 3.70
N GLY A 129 -5.29 7.86 3.10
CA GLY A 129 -4.02 8.02 3.79
C GLY A 129 -2.88 8.20 2.80
N MET A 130 -1.71 8.54 3.32
CA MET A 130 -0.49 8.59 2.53
C MET A 130 0.13 7.20 2.50
N VAL A 131 0.52 6.74 1.31
CA VAL A 131 1.29 5.52 1.13
C VAL A 131 2.56 5.91 0.38
N LEU A 132 3.69 5.44 0.87
CA LEU A 132 4.98 5.58 0.21
C LEU A 132 5.55 4.19 -0.02
N VAL A 133 5.94 3.90 -1.25
CA VAL A 133 6.55 2.64 -1.63
C VAL A 133 7.92 2.93 -2.23
N ASP A 134 8.96 2.40 -1.61
CA ASP A 134 10.31 2.36 -2.13
C ASP A 134 10.54 0.97 -2.71
N PRO A 135 10.43 0.79 -4.04
CA PRO A 135 10.59 -0.53 -4.66
C PRO A 135 12.04 -0.99 -4.71
N GLU A 136 13.02 -0.11 -4.49
CA GLU A 136 14.44 -0.48 -4.48
C GLU A 136 14.84 -1.06 -3.12
N LYS A 137 14.34 -0.45 -2.04
CA LYS A 137 14.57 -0.92 -0.67
C LYS A 137 13.51 -1.91 -0.19
N MET A 138 12.51 -2.17 -1.01
CA MET A 138 11.35 -2.99 -0.67
C MET A 138 10.73 -2.53 0.65
N THR A 139 10.47 -1.22 0.77
CA THR A 139 9.89 -0.62 1.97
C THR A 139 8.56 0.04 1.65
N VAL A 140 7.57 -0.14 2.53
CA VAL A 140 6.27 0.53 2.46
C VAL A 140 6.06 1.36 3.73
N VAL A 141 5.55 2.57 3.60
CA VAL A 141 5.08 3.41 4.73
C VAL A 141 3.60 3.69 4.53
N VAL A 142 2.77 3.33 5.52
CA VAL A 142 1.32 3.59 5.48
C VAL A 142 0.94 4.57 6.59
N ARG A 143 0.38 5.72 6.18
CA ARG A 143 -0.03 6.84 7.04
C ARG A 143 -1.54 7.11 6.94
N PRO A 144 -2.38 6.48 7.76
CA PRO A 144 -3.82 6.68 7.68
C PRO A 144 -4.29 8.00 8.34
N ASP A 145 -3.50 8.59 9.24
CA ASP A 145 -3.77 9.89 9.86
C ASP A 145 -2.55 10.82 9.84
N LYS A 146 -2.80 12.12 10.06
CA LYS A 146 -1.76 13.16 10.11
C LYS A 146 -1.10 13.33 11.48
N ARG A 147 -1.65 12.75 12.54
CA ARG A 147 -1.25 13.03 13.94
C ARG A 147 -0.17 12.10 14.46
N SER A 148 -0.06 10.91 13.87
CA SER A 148 0.96 9.95 14.31
C SER A 148 2.34 10.42 13.86
N LYS A 149 3.34 10.31 14.74
CA LYS A 149 4.73 10.64 14.43
C LYS A 149 5.30 9.54 13.53
N PHE A 150 5.83 9.91 12.37
CA PHE A 150 6.51 8.99 11.47
C PHE A 150 7.93 9.49 11.26
N ASP A 151 8.90 8.63 11.49
CA ASP A 151 10.25 8.85 11.00
C ASP A 151 10.25 8.62 9.49
N LEU A 152 9.88 9.67 8.75
CA LEU A 152 9.98 9.64 7.30
C LEU A 152 11.46 9.47 6.93
N PRO A 153 11.80 8.51 6.05
CA PRO A 153 13.13 8.41 5.48
C PRO A 153 13.58 9.78 4.96
N LYS A 154 14.87 10.14 5.14
CA LYS A 154 15.41 11.46 4.75
C LYS A 154 15.11 11.87 3.30
N MET A 155 14.84 10.90 2.42
CA MET A 155 14.47 11.11 1.02
C MET A 155 13.07 11.70 0.81
N LEU A 156 12.30 11.88 1.89
CA LEU A 156 10.90 12.31 1.91
C LEU A 156 10.67 13.55 2.79
N ARG A 157 11.75 14.20 3.27
CA ARG A 157 11.72 15.51 3.92
C ARG A 157 11.92 16.62 2.91
#